data_AF-A0A2M8D4P2-F1
#
_entry.id   AF-A0A2M8D4P2-F1
#
_cell.length_a   1.000
_cell.length_b   1.000
_cell.length_c   1.000
_cell.angle_alpha   90.00
_cell.angle_beta   90.00
_cell.angle_gamma   90.00
#
_symmetry.space_group_name_H-M   'P 1'
#
loop_
_entity.id
_entity.type
_entity.pdbx_description
1 polymer ?
#
loop_
_entity_poly.entity_id
_entity_poly.type
_entity_poly.pdbx_seq_one_letter_code
_entity_poly.pdbx_strand_id
1 'polypeptide(L)'
;MKFTTVKILFLMSILSLPQFAECGGNVWYVGLKFEPTLTVVQDIPVASLDQSWILARCLTKKDIPQKEMKNFEKYDEPLGLSFEKKGDFNGDGKPDRAVVGVYKDKDGNTGRFLLVLTRRQNKWVKSVLFKRPGRPGFSILGKLTKKGLGWDFCMECDDLSWIKWEKNHFVLIVADDEVP
;
A
#
# COMPACT_ATOMS: atom_id res chain seq x y z
N MET A 1 -69.52 -18.71 -4.99
CA MET A 1 -68.22 -18.21 -4.49
C MET A 1 -67.10 -19.01 -5.14
N LYS A 2 -66.35 -18.42 -6.06
CA LYS A 2 -65.14 -19.01 -6.65
C LYS A 2 -63.95 -18.30 -6.01
N PHE A 3 -63.13 -19.02 -5.25
CA PHE A 3 -61.89 -18.49 -4.68
C PHE A 3 -60.79 -18.58 -5.74
N THR A 4 -60.35 -17.42 -6.24
CA THR A 4 -59.23 -17.32 -7.16
C THR A 4 -57.94 -17.22 -6.34
N THR A 5 -57.11 -18.26 -6.40
CA THR A 5 -55.80 -18.30 -5.75
C THR A 5 -54.84 -17.32 -6.43
N VAL A 6 -54.48 -16.24 -5.75
CA VAL A 6 -53.43 -15.30 -6.18
C VAL A 6 -52.07 -15.93 -5.93
N LYS A 7 -51.34 -16.28 -6.99
CA LYS A 7 -49.90 -16.61 -6.90
C LYS A 7 -49.11 -15.31 -6.81
N ILE A 8 -48.59 -15.02 -5.61
CA ILE A 8 -47.62 -13.94 -5.40
C ILE A 8 -46.27 -14.42 -5.94
N LEU A 9 -45.82 -13.80 -7.04
CA LEU A 9 -44.47 -13.97 -7.56
C LEU A 9 -43.50 -13.15 -6.70
N PHE A 10 -42.64 -13.82 -5.93
CA PHE A 10 -41.50 -13.17 -5.28
C PHE A 10 -40.41 -12.95 -6.33
N LEU A 11 -40.24 -11.71 -6.80
CA LEU A 11 -39.03 -11.31 -7.54
C LEU A 11 -37.88 -11.18 -6.53
N MET A 12 -37.07 -12.24 -6.41
CA MET A 12 -35.74 -12.14 -5.82
C MET A 12 -34.89 -11.24 -6.72
N SER A 13 -34.80 -9.96 -6.35
CA SER A 13 -33.84 -9.04 -6.91
C SER A 13 -32.47 -9.44 -6.39
N ILE A 14 -31.70 -10.16 -7.20
CA ILE A 14 -30.31 -10.50 -6.92
C ILE A 14 -29.55 -9.17 -6.96
N LEU A 15 -29.28 -8.60 -5.79
CA LEU A 15 -28.26 -7.57 -5.65
C LEU A 15 -26.94 -8.23 -6.05
N SER A 16 -26.50 -7.98 -7.28
CA SER A 16 -25.15 -8.26 -7.72
C SER A 16 -24.21 -7.47 -6.83
N LEU A 17 -23.65 -8.15 -5.83
CA LEU A 17 -22.46 -7.67 -5.13
C LEU A 17 -21.43 -7.30 -6.21
N PRO A 18 -20.73 -6.16 -6.08
CA PRO A 18 -19.62 -5.90 -6.97
C PRO A 18 -18.65 -7.08 -6.84
N GLN A 19 -18.51 -7.81 -7.93
CA GLN A 19 -17.57 -8.89 -8.07
C GLN A 19 -16.19 -8.22 -8.03
N PHE A 20 -15.57 -8.16 -6.86
CA PHE A 20 -14.15 -7.86 -6.78
C PHE A 20 -13.48 -8.88 -7.69
N ALA A 21 -12.88 -8.43 -8.78
CA ALA A 21 -12.10 -9.28 -9.63
C ALA A 21 -11.04 -9.93 -8.73
N GLU A 22 -11.19 -11.23 -8.47
CA GLU A 22 -10.07 -12.02 -7.97
C GLU A 22 -8.98 -11.85 -9.01
N CYS A 23 -7.90 -11.13 -8.66
CA CYS A 23 -6.72 -10.96 -9.50
C CYS A 23 -6.18 -12.40 -9.74
N GLY A 24 -6.67 -13.00 -10.83
CA GLY A 24 -6.75 -14.43 -11.05
C GLY A 24 -5.46 -14.95 -11.66
N GLY A 25 -4.52 -15.29 -10.78
CA GLY A 25 -3.30 -16.01 -11.09
C GLY A 25 -2.59 -16.37 -9.77
N ASN A 26 -1.76 -17.42 -9.78
CA ASN A 26 -0.85 -17.72 -8.67
C ASN A 26 0.29 -16.67 -8.61
N VAL A 27 -0.05 -15.39 -8.52
CA VAL A 27 0.89 -14.29 -8.47
C VAL A 27 1.47 -14.20 -7.07
N TRP A 28 2.80 -14.25 -6.99
CA TRP A 28 3.50 -14.50 -5.73
C TRP A 28 3.19 -13.44 -4.66
N TYR A 29 2.97 -12.19 -5.05
CA TYR A 29 2.79 -11.07 -4.13
C TYR A 29 1.36 -10.93 -3.55
N VAL A 30 0.34 -11.50 -4.20
CA VAL A 30 -1.05 -11.50 -3.68
C VAL A 30 -1.24 -12.61 -2.63
N GLY A 31 -0.58 -13.75 -2.82
CA GLY A 31 -0.68 -14.90 -1.94
C GLY A 31 0.12 -14.80 -0.64
N LEU A 32 1.19 -14.00 -0.61
CA LEU A 32 2.06 -13.91 0.56
C LEU A 32 1.40 -13.19 1.75
N LYS A 33 1.79 -13.61 2.94
CA LYS A 33 1.46 -12.94 4.20
C LYS A 33 2.76 -12.41 4.79
N PHE A 34 2.77 -11.13 5.15
CA PHE A 34 3.94 -10.49 5.74
C PHE A 34 3.66 -10.25 7.21
N GLU A 35 4.52 -10.76 8.09
CA GLU A 35 4.34 -10.58 9.54
C GLU A 35 5.09 -9.33 10.02
N PRO A 36 4.44 -8.38 10.72
CA PRO A 36 5.13 -7.30 11.41
C PRO A 36 5.80 -7.84 12.67
N THR A 37 7.12 -7.67 12.80
CA THR A 37 7.91 -8.29 13.88
C THR A 37 8.82 -7.34 14.63
N LEU A 38 8.98 -6.09 14.19
CA LEU A 38 9.94 -5.14 14.77
C LEU A 38 9.22 -4.03 15.54
N THR A 39 9.87 -3.53 16.59
CA THR A 39 9.43 -2.39 17.40
C THR A 39 10.11 -1.07 16.98
N VAL A 40 11.03 -1.13 16.02
CA VAL A 40 11.76 0.00 15.43
C VAL A 40 11.75 -0.14 13.91
N VAL A 41 11.47 0.95 13.20
CA VAL A 41 11.50 1.04 11.74
C VAL A 41 12.27 2.31 11.36
N GLN A 42 13.29 2.17 10.51
CA GLN A 42 14.13 3.29 10.06
C GLN A 42 14.70 4.10 11.25
N ASP A 43 15.18 3.41 12.28
CA ASP A 43 15.69 3.98 13.55
C ASP A 43 14.67 4.80 14.36
N ILE A 44 13.38 4.69 14.03
CA ILE A 44 12.27 5.34 14.74
C ILE A 44 11.45 4.27 15.47
N PRO A 45 11.20 4.43 16.79
CA PRO A 45 10.30 3.53 17.50
C PRO A 45 8.92 3.49 16.85
N VAL A 46 8.33 2.31 16.72
CA VAL A 46 7.03 2.11 16.06
C VAL A 46 5.94 2.96 16.72
N ALA A 47 5.92 3.07 18.05
CA ALA A 47 5.00 3.93 18.78
C ALA A 47 5.16 5.44 18.49
N SER A 48 6.32 5.87 17.99
CA SER A 48 6.57 7.25 17.51
C SER A 48 6.12 7.45 16.06
N LEU A 49 6.01 6.37 15.28
CA LEU A 49 5.39 6.42 13.95
C LEU A 49 3.87 6.49 14.08
N ASP A 50 3.26 5.66 14.92
CA ASP A 50 1.85 5.71 15.27
C ASP A 50 1.67 5.17 16.69
N GLN A 51 1.03 5.92 17.57
CA GLN A 51 0.90 5.57 18.99
C GLN A 51 0.06 4.32 19.23
N SER A 52 -0.79 3.92 18.28
CA SER A 52 -1.55 2.67 18.38
C SER A 52 -0.75 1.45 17.96
N TRP A 53 0.38 1.62 17.25
CA TRP A 53 1.13 0.49 16.73
C TRP A 53 2.01 -0.17 17.79
N ILE A 54 2.10 -1.50 17.71
CA ILE A 54 2.99 -2.31 18.54
C ILE A 54 4.12 -2.95 17.73
N LEU A 55 3.86 -3.29 16.47
CA LEU A 55 4.83 -3.93 15.58
C LEU A 55 4.70 -3.36 14.18
N ALA A 56 5.83 -3.20 13.50
CA ALA A 56 5.88 -2.92 12.08
C ALA A 56 7.18 -3.46 11.48
N ARG A 57 7.25 -3.57 10.16
CA ARG A 57 8.52 -3.72 9.46
C ARG A 57 8.42 -3.22 8.03
N CYS A 58 9.54 -2.79 7.48
CA CYS A 58 9.65 -2.57 6.04
C CYS A 58 9.61 -3.91 5.29
N LEU A 59 9.02 -3.88 4.10
CA LEU A 59 9.26 -4.91 3.10
C LEU A 59 10.61 -4.65 2.42
N THR A 60 11.26 -5.70 1.94
CA THR A 60 12.58 -5.65 1.31
C THR A 60 12.68 -6.68 0.20
N LYS A 61 13.74 -6.62 -0.61
CA LYS A 61 13.99 -7.67 -1.63
C LYS A 61 14.09 -9.08 -1.04
N LYS A 62 14.43 -9.24 0.24
CA LYS A 62 14.47 -10.55 0.91
C LYS A 62 13.09 -11.17 1.09
N ASP A 63 12.03 -10.37 0.97
CA ASP A 63 10.65 -10.83 1.05
C ASP A 63 10.13 -11.36 -0.29
N ILE A 64 10.85 -11.14 -1.40
CA ILE A 64 10.52 -11.72 -2.70
C ILE A 64 10.96 -13.20 -2.67
N PRO A 65 10.08 -14.14 -3.07
CA PRO A 65 10.47 -15.55 -3.16
C PRO A 65 11.66 -15.73 -4.09
N GLN A 66 12.63 -16.55 -3.70
CA GLN A 66 13.89 -16.74 -4.43
C GLN A 66 13.68 -17.09 -5.91
N LYS A 67 12.64 -17.88 -6.23
CA LYS A 67 12.29 -18.24 -7.61
C LYS A 67 11.85 -17.05 -8.48
N GLU A 68 11.34 -15.99 -7.86
CA GLU A 68 10.84 -14.77 -8.53
C GLU A 68 11.89 -13.67 -8.62
N MET A 69 12.94 -13.73 -7.81
CA MET A 69 14.00 -12.71 -7.76
C MET A 69 14.59 -12.38 -9.13
N LYS A 70 14.86 -13.41 -9.95
CA LYS A 70 15.42 -13.20 -11.30
C LYS A 70 14.47 -12.44 -12.21
N ASN A 71 13.16 -12.69 -12.10
CA ASN A 71 12.15 -11.97 -12.88
C ASN A 71 12.05 -10.52 -12.40
N PHE A 72 12.04 -10.32 -11.07
CA PHE A 72 12.01 -8.99 -10.47
C PHE A 72 13.18 -8.12 -10.93
N GLU A 73 14.41 -8.65 -10.84
CA GLU A 73 15.62 -7.92 -11.26
C GLU A 73 15.62 -7.62 -12.77
N LYS A 74 15.05 -8.50 -13.58
CA LYS A 74 15.03 -8.36 -15.04
C LYS A 74 13.95 -7.42 -15.55
N TYR A 75 12.76 -7.44 -14.94
CA TYR A 75 11.58 -6.78 -15.48
C TYR A 75 11.06 -5.65 -14.60
N ASP A 76 11.05 -5.82 -13.28
CA ASP A 76 10.40 -4.88 -12.35
C ASP A 76 11.34 -3.77 -11.88
N GLU A 77 12.56 -4.13 -11.50
CA GLU A 77 13.55 -3.18 -11.02
C GLU A 77 13.95 -2.14 -12.08
N PRO A 78 14.13 -2.48 -13.37
CA PRO A 78 14.39 -1.50 -14.43
C PRO A 78 13.22 -0.54 -14.69
N LEU A 79 11.99 -0.94 -14.39
CA LEU A 79 10.81 -0.05 -14.40
C LEU A 79 10.81 0.91 -13.20
N GLY A 80 11.77 0.76 -12.29
CA GLY A 80 11.93 1.57 -11.10
C GLY A 80 11.11 1.07 -9.94
N LEU A 81 10.67 -0.20 -9.91
CA LEU A 81 9.98 -0.75 -8.75
C LEU A 81 10.99 -1.04 -7.62
N SER A 82 10.67 -0.60 -6.39
CA SER A 82 11.52 -0.81 -5.22
C SER A 82 10.73 -0.70 -3.91
N PHE A 83 11.17 -1.39 -2.85
CA PHE A 83 10.57 -1.25 -1.51
C PHE A 83 11.04 -0.01 -0.74
N GLU A 84 12.17 0.58 -1.17
CA GLU A 84 12.70 1.83 -0.64
C GLU A 84 13.10 2.74 -1.80
N LYS A 85 12.77 4.03 -1.69
CA LYS A 85 13.24 5.05 -2.63
C LYS A 85 13.80 6.25 -1.90
N LYS A 86 14.85 6.82 -2.49
CA LYS A 86 15.44 8.09 -2.08
C LYS A 86 15.32 9.07 -3.24
N GLY A 87 15.12 10.34 -2.94
CA GLY A 87 14.96 11.41 -3.92
C GLY A 87 14.72 12.73 -3.20
N ASP A 88 14.30 13.77 -3.90
CA ASP A 88 13.78 15.00 -3.30
C ASP A 88 12.30 15.07 -3.72
N PHE A 89 11.41 14.55 -2.88
CA PHE A 89 10.00 14.38 -3.21
C PHE A 89 9.18 15.63 -2.85
N ASN A 90 9.68 16.46 -1.95
CA ASN A 90 9.05 17.71 -1.54
C ASN A 90 9.63 18.97 -2.22
N GLY A 91 10.72 18.83 -2.97
CA GLY A 91 11.36 19.90 -3.73
C GLY A 91 12.13 20.91 -2.87
N ASP A 92 12.54 20.53 -1.66
CA ASP A 92 13.24 21.42 -0.73
C ASP A 92 14.78 21.39 -0.86
N GLY A 93 15.30 20.62 -1.83
CA GLY A 93 16.72 20.46 -2.11
C GLY A 93 17.43 19.49 -1.17
N LYS A 94 16.73 18.82 -0.24
CA LYS A 94 17.27 17.80 0.66
C LYS A 94 16.70 16.43 0.33
N PRO A 95 17.43 15.35 0.64
CA PRO A 95 16.93 14.02 0.34
C PRO A 95 15.77 13.62 1.25
N ASP A 96 14.76 13.06 0.64
CA ASP A 96 13.67 12.30 1.21
C ASP A 96 13.91 10.80 1.05
N ARG A 97 13.21 10.01 1.87
CA ARG A 97 13.18 8.55 1.80
C ARG A 97 11.75 8.06 1.96
N ALA A 98 11.29 7.24 1.04
CA ALA A 98 10.01 6.53 1.12
C ALA A 98 10.29 5.03 1.32
N VAL A 99 9.56 4.42 2.25
CA VAL A 99 9.59 2.97 2.49
C VAL A 99 8.18 2.44 2.65
N VAL A 100 7.96 1.19 2.23
CA VAL A 100 6.69 0.49 2.39
C VAL A 100 6.84 -0.69 3.34
N GLY A 101 5.75 -1.06 4.00
CA GLY A 101 5.78 -2.07 5.05
C GLY A 101 4.42 -2.54 5.52
N VAL A 102 4.44 -3.37 6.56
CA VAL A 102 3.26 -3.88 7.25
C VAL A 102 3.29 -3.55 8.73
N TYR A 103 2.12 -3.41 9.34
CA TYR A 103 1.98 -3.05 10.75
C TYR A 103 0.95 -3.91 11.48
N LYS A 104 1.04 -3.90 12.81
CA LYS A 104 0.03 -4.40 13.75
C LYS A 104 -0.17 -3.39 14.88
N ASP A 105 -1.42 -3.10 15.21
CA ASP A 105 -1.79 -2.24 16.33
C ASP A 105 -2.08 -3.00 17.62
N LYS A 106 -2.32 -2.25 18.71
CA LYS A 106 -2.61 -2.78 20.06
C LYS A 106 -3.85 -3.67 20.11
N ASP A 107 -4.83 -3.42 19.23
CA ASP A 107 -6.08 -4.19 19.16
C ASP A 107 -5.93 -5.43 18.26
N GLY A 108 -4.76 -5.62 17.65
CA GLY A 108 -4.46 -6.73 16.77
C GLY A 108 -4.85 -6.50 15.32
N ASN A 109 -5.35 -5.31 14.96
CA ASN A 109 -5.59 -4.97 13.57
C ASN A 109 -4.25 -4.85 12.84
N THR A 110 -4.30 -5.15 11.55
CA THR A 110 -3.12 -5.14 10.68
C THR A 110 -3.36 -4.28 9.45
N GLY A 111 -2.30 -4.04 8.70
CA GLY A 111 -2.40 -3.36 7.42
C GLY A 111 -1.04 -3.14 6.78
N ARG A 112 -1.06 -2.31 5.75
CA ARG A 112 0.10 -1.85 4.99
C ARG A 112 0.36 -0.38 5.28
N PHE A 113 1.59 0.05 5.10
CA PHE A 113 1.94 1.45 5.25
C PHE A 113 2.95 1.93 4.20
N LEU A 114 2.90 3.24 3.98
CA LEU A 114 3.96 4.01 3.35
C LEU A 114 4.44 5.07 4.33
N LEU A 115 5.74 5.10 4.59
CA LEU A 115 6.40 6.09 5.45
C LEU A 115 7.30 6.96 4.58
N VAL A 116 7.12 8.28 4.65
CA VAL A 116 8.06 9.26 4.09
C VAL A 116 8.84 9.92 5.21
N LEU A 117 10.15 9.90 5.08
CA LEU A 117 11.11 10.59 5.93
C LEU A 117 11.74 11.72 5.14
N THR A 118 11.81 12.90 5.73
CA THR A 118 12.56 14.04 5.16
C THR A 118 13.86 14.21 5.93
N ARG A 119 14.94 14.59 5.24
CA ARG A 119 16.20 14.93 5.91
C ARG A 119 16.10 16.32 6.54
N ARG A 120 16.19 16.39 7.87
CA ARG A 120 16.28 17.64 8.63
C ARG A 120 17.63 17.68 9.33
N GLN A 121 18.49 18.61 8.91
CA GLN A 121 19.92 18.60 9.29
C GLN A 121 20.54 17.22 8.97
N ASN A 122 21.12 16.54 9.97
CA ASN A 122 21.69 15.20 9.83
C ASN A 122 20.80 14.07 10.36
N LYS A 123 19.50 14.32 10.54
CA LYS A 123 18.54 13.31 11.05
C LYS A 123 17.41 13.07 10.06
N TRP A 124 16.95 11.83 10.00
CA TRP A 124 15.71 11.47 9.33
C TRP A 124 14.54 11.77 10.26
N VAL A 125 13.53 12.46 9.75
CA VAL A 125 12.33 12.82 10.51
C VAL A 125 11.12 12.35 9.73
N LYS A 126 10.17 11.71 10.42
CA LYS A 126 8.87 11.37 9.87
C LYS A 126 8.20 12.63 9.30
N SER A 127 7.92 12.61 7.99
CA SER A 127 7.14 13.64 7.33
C SER A 127 5.68 13.23 7.25
N VAL A 128 5.40 12.02 6.73
CA VAL A 128 4.04 11.47 6.67
C VAL A 128 4.06 9.96 6.85
N LEU A 129 2.95 9.42 7.34
CA LEU A 129 2.67 7.99 7.40
C LEU A 129 1.27 7.74 6.84
N PHE A 130 1.18 7.08 5.70
CA PHE A 130 -0.09 6.61 5.13
C PHE A 130 -0.32 5.15 5.50
N LYS A 131 -1.59 4.79 5.72
CA LYS A 131 -2.00 3.47 6.20
C LYS A 131 -3.13 2.94 5.33
N ARG A 132 -3.08 1.66 5.01
CA ARG A 132 -4.19 0.92 4.43
C ARG A 132 -4.51 -0.26 5.35
N PRO A 133 -5.55 -0.15 6.21
CA PRO A 133 -5.98 -1.24 7.08
C PRO A 133 -6.39 -2.48 6.28
N GLY A 134 -6.27 -3.65 6.90
CA GLY A 134 -6.66 -4.93 6.32
C GLY A 134 -5.52 -5.94 6.33
N ARG A 135 -5.56 -6.91 5.42
CA ARG A 135 -4.54 -7.97 5.35
C ARG A 135 -3.13 -7.36 5.21
N PRO A 136 -2.13 -7.84 5.98
CA PRO A 136 -0.74 -7.42 5.79
C PRO A 136 -0.20 -8.11 4.53
N GLY A 137 -0.29 -7.41 3.41
CA GLY A 137 0.08 -7.90 2.09
C GLY A 137 1.18 -7.07 1.44
N PHE A 138 1.44 -7.35 0.17
CA PHE A 138 2.48 -6.72 -0.60
C PHE A 138 2.27 -5.21 -0.75
N SER A 139 3.37 -4.49 -0.87
CA SER A 139 3.43 -3.11 -1.32
C SER A 139 4.78 -2.86 -1.97
N ILE A 140 4.81 -2.02 -3.00
CA ILE A 140 6.03 -1.57 -3.65
C ILE A 140 5.90 -0.11 -4.09
N LEU A 141 7.04 0.56 -4.28
CA LEU A 141 7.07 1.93 -4.76
C LEU A 141 7.39 1.97 -6.25
N GLY A 142 6.59 2.73 -6.98
CA GLY A 142 6.77 2.99 -8.41
C GLY A 142 7.79 4.09 -8.71
N LYS A 143 8.03 4.35 -9.99
CA LYS A 143 8.83 5.51 -10.42
C LYS A 143 8.15 6.82 -9.97
N LEU A 144 8.95 7.83 -9.63
CA LEU A 144 8.45 9.19 -9.44
C LEU A 144 8.04 9.76 -10.81
N THR A 145 6.78 10.16 -10.94
CA THR A 145 6.22 10.75 -12.16
C THR A 145 5.64 12.13 -11.87
N LYS A 146 5.04 12.78 -12.87
CA LYS A 146 4.27 14.02 -12.67
C LYS A 146 3.07 13.85 -11.73
N LYS A 147 2.52 12.62 -11.63
CA LYS A 147 1.43 12.29 -10.69
C LYS A 147 1.91 12.17 -9.24
N GLY A 148 3.20 11.96 -9.04
CA GLY A 148 3.80 11.71 -7.73
C GLY A 148 4.56 10.39 -7.70
N LEU A 149 4.91 9.95 -6.49
CA LEU A 149 5.52 8.65 -6.26
C LEU A 149 4.43 7.60 -6.09
N GLY A 150 4.46 6.54 -6.90
CA GLY A 150 3.47 5.46 -6.82
C GLY A 150 3.67 4.59 -5.58
N TRP A 151 2.58 4.23 -4.92
CA TRP A 151 2.46 3.21 -3.89
C TRP A 151 1.52 2.12 -4.40
N ASP A 152 2.08 1.01 -4.83
CA ASP A 152 1.40 -0.06 -5.53
C ASP A 152 1.16 -1.24 -4.58
N PHE A 153 -0.02 -1.84 -4.67
CA PHE A 153 -0.49 -2.98 -3.87
C PHE A 153 -0.67 -4.24 -4.72
N CYS A 154 -0.78 -4.10 -6.03
CA CYS A 154 -0.91 -5.17 -7.00
C CYS A 154 -0.36 -4.72 -8.37
N MET A 155 0.76 -5.31 -8.78
CA MET A 155 1.47 -4.96 -10.02
C MET A 155 0.71 -5.32 -11.31
N GLU A 156 -0.47 -5.95 -11.21
CA GLU A 156 -1.28 -6.43 -12.35
C GLU A 156 -2.69 -5.83 -12.42
N CYS A 157 -3.19 -5.24 -11.33
CA CYS A 157 -4.61 -4.89 -11.20
C CYS A 157 -4.83 -3.37 -10.97
N ASP A 158 -3.86 -2.53 -11.33
CA ASP A 158 -3.87 -1.05 -11.16
C ASP A 158 -4.26 -0.58 -9.74
N ASP A 159 -4.18 -1.47 -8.74
CA ASP A 159 -4.42 -1.14 -7.33
C ASP A 159 -3.18 -0.42 -6.81
N LEU A 160 -3.18 0.90 -7.01
CA LEU A 160 -2.12 1.80 -6.61
C LEU A 160 -2.68 3.15 -6.16
N SER A 161 -1.86 3.88 -5.42
CA SER A 161 -2.10 5.27 -5.08
C SER A 161 -0.86 6.08 -5.39
N TRP A 162 -1.02 7.39 -5.52
CA TRP A 162 0.10 8.31 -5.69
C TRP A 162 0.28 9.13 -4.43
N ILE A 163 1.54 9.39 -4.06
CA ILE A 163 1.84 10.42 -3.06
C ILE A 163 2.50 11.62 -3.75
N LYS A 164 2.06 12.81 -3.37
CA LYS A 164 2.56 14.06 -3.95
C LYS A 164 2.71 15.11 -2.86
N TRP A 165 3.69 16.00 -3.03
CA TRP A 165 3.83 17.17 -2.18
C TRP A 165 2.91 18.29 -2.67
N GLU A 166 1.97 18.72 -1.82
CA GLU A 166 1.04 19.79 -2.10
C GLU A 166 0.86 20.67 -0.86
N LYS A 167 0.83 21.99 -1.04
CA LYS A 167 0.55 22.96 0.05
C LYS A 167 1.31 22.63 1.34
N ASN A 168 2.61 22.34 1.21
CA ASN A 168 3.53 22.07 2.31
C ASN A 168 3.29 20.75 3.10
N HIS A 169 2.63 19.76 2.50
CA HIS A 169 2.51 18.41 3.06
C HIS A 169 2.40 17.35 1.95
N PHE A 170 2.65 16.08 2.28
CA PHE A 170 2.36 14.99 1.37
C PHE A 170 0.86 14.65 1.43
N VAL A 171 0.24 14.50 0.26
CA VAL A 171 -1.13 14.01 0.08
C VAL A 171 -1.11 12.64 -0.59
N LEU A 172 -2.10 11.81 -0.26
CA LEU A 172 -2.38 10.55 -0.94
C LEU A 172 -3.50 10.80 -1.95
N ILE A 173 -3.27 10.42 -3.20
CA ILE A 173 -4.21 10.50 -4.31
C ILE A 173 -4.55 9.05 -4.68
N VAL A 174 -5.80 8.66 -4.50
CA VAL A 174 -6.28 7.31 -4.87
C VAL A 174 -6.55 7.31 -6.37
N ALA A 175 -6.15 6.25 -7.07
CA ALA A 175 -6.26 6.20 -8.54
C ALA A 175 -7.72 6.37 -9.06
N ASP A 176 -8.72 6.03 -8.24
CA ASP A 176 -10.15 6.14 -8.58
C ASP A 176 -10.71 7.57 -8.52
N ASP A 177 -9.96 8.54 -7.95
CA ASP A 177 -10.42 9.93 -7.79
C ASP A 177 -10.11 10.82 -9.02
N GLU A 178 -9.49 10.28 -10.07
CA GLU A 178 -9.38 10.94 -11.38
C GLU A 178 -10.61 10.62 -12.26
N VAL A 179 -11.81 11.03 -11.83
CA VAL A 179 -12.95 11.19 -12.75
C VAL A 179 -13.02 12.67 -13.14
N PRO A 180 -12.81 13.03 -14.42
CA PRO A 180 -13.03 14.41 -14.89
C PRO A 180 -14.50 14.86 -14.77
#